data_AF-A0A225SLR4-F1
#
_entry.id   AF-A0A225SLR4-F1
#
_cell.length_a   1.000
_cell.length_b   1.000
_cell.length_c   1.000
_cell.angle_alpha   90.00
_cell.angle_beta   90.00
_cell.angle_gamma   90.00
#
_symmetry.space_group_name_H-M   'P 1'
#
loop_
_entity.id
_entity.type
_entity.pdbx_description
1 polymer ?
#
loop_
_entity_poly.entity_id
_entity_poly.type
_entity_poly.pdbx_seq_one_letter_code
_entity_poly.pdbx_strand_id
1 'polypeptide(L)'
;MMSATIEQIAKCYLVLLTSLASSAERGEPIGDLPQVIANLCAKRMYEAGANELEIEDHFGARIKTYLDRTPECKKRYRSVLETAHLHILICTTLGQKIKRK
;
A
#
# COMPACT_ATOMS: atom_id res chain seq x y z
N MET A 1 8.74 -6.75 -20.54
CA MET A 1 7.29 -6.90 -20.29
C MET A 1 6.93 -7.08 -18.79
N MET A 2 7.88 -7.18 -17.84
CA MET A 2 7.56 -7.38 -16.42
C MET A 2 7.05 -6.13 -15.67
N SER A 3 7.46 -4.91 -16.05
CA SER A 3 7.08 -3.69 -15.30
C SER A 3 5.59 -3.33 -15.44
N ALA A 4 4.96 -3.65 -16.57
CA ALA A 4 3.53 -3.40 -16.79
C ALA A 4 2.66 -4.17 -15.79
N THR A 5 3.03 -5.40 -15.45
CA THR A 5 2.31 -6.25 -14.49
C THR A 5 2.43 -5.72 -13.06
N ILE A 6 3.64 -5.32 -12.64
CA ILE A 6 3.91 -4.75 -11.31
C ILE A 6 3.13 -3.44 -11.12
N GLU A 7 3.18 -2.56 -12.12
CA GLU A 7 2.46 -1.29 -12.06
C GLU A 7 0.94 -1.49 -12.01
N GLN A 8 0.42 -2.46 -12.76
CA GLN A 8 -1.01 -2.75 -12.79
C GLN A 8 -1.49 -3.36 -11.47
N ILE A 9 -0.71 -4.24 -10.85
CA ILE A 9 -0.98 -4.74 -9.49
C ILE A 9 -1.05 -3.55 -8.52
N ALA A 10 -0.04 -2.69 -8.50
CA ALA A 10 -0.02 -1.53 -7.60
C ALA A 10 -1.23 -0.60 -7.82
N LYS A 11 -1.62 -0.35 -9.08
CA LYS A 11 -2.82 0.46 -9.40
C LYS A 11 -4.10 -0.18 -8.85
N CYS A 12 -4.30 -1.48 -9.09
CA CYS A 12 -5.50 -2.18 -8.64
C CYS A 12 -5.65 -2.14 -7.11
N TYR A 13 -4.57 -2.43 -6.38
CA TYR A 13 -4.61 -2.39 -4.92
C TYR A 13 -4.74 -0.97 -4.36
N LEU A 14 -4.24 0.05 -5.06
CA LEU A 14 -4.45 1.45 -4.68
C LEU A 14 -5.92 1.89 -4.81
N VAL A 15 -6.61 1.42 -5.85
CA VAL A 15 -8.06 1.65 -6.01
C VAL A 15 -8.85 0.99 -4.88
N LEU A 16 -8.49 -0.24 -4.50
CA LEU A 16 -9.10 -0.91 -3.36
C LEU A 16 -8.86 -0.16 -2.05
N LEU A 17 -7.62 0.27 -1.82
CA LEU A 17 -7.24 1.00 -0.60
C LEU A 17 -7.96 2.34 -0.49
N THR A 18 -8.04 3.11 -1.56
CA THR A 18 -8.73 4.42 -1.57
C THR A 18 -10.26 4.28 -1.45
N SER A 19 -10.82 3.20 -1.98
CA SER A 19 -12.24 2.84 -1.76
C SER A 19 -12.50 2.50 -0.29
N LEU A 20 -11.63 1.67 0.32
CA LEU A 20 -11.69 1.35 1.74
C LEU A 20 -11.55 2.59 2.62
N ALA A 21 -10.63 3.49 2.28
CA ALA A 21 -10.43 4.75 2.98
C ALA A 21 -11.70 5.64 2.91
N SER A 22 -12.38 5.64 1.77
CA SER A 22 -13.66 6.35 1.61
C SER A 22 -14.78 5.74 2.47
N SER A 23 -14.84 4.41 2.55
CA SER A 23 -15.75 3.69 3.46
C SER A 23 -15.48 4.01 4.93
N ALA A 24 -14.22 3.98 5.35
CA ALA A 24 -13.82 4.34 6.71
C ALA A 24 -14.22 5.79 7.05
N GLU A 25 -14.04 6.71 6.11
CA GLU A 25 -14.43 8.11 6.29
C GLU A 25 -15.94 8.28 6.51
N ARG A 26 -16.76 7.47 5.83
CA ARG A 26 -18.22 7.41 6.07
C ARG A 26 -18.61 6.72 7.38
N GLY A 27 -17.66 6.15 8.10
CA GLY A 27 -17.88 5.45 9.37
C GLY A 27 -18.17 3.97 9.25
N GLU A 28 -17.91 3.37 8.09
CA GLU A 28 -17.99 1.92 7.94
C GLU A 28 -16.86 1.23 8.72
N PRO A 29 -17.13 0.12 9.43
CA PRO A 29 -16.10 -0.63 10.12
C PRO A 29 -15.20 -1.35 9.11
N ILE A 30 -13.91 -1.00 9.12
CA ILE A 30 -12.93 -1.55 8.19
C ILE A 30 -11.92 -2.51 8.82
N GLY A 31 -11.82 -2.56 10.16
CA GLY A 31 -10.87 -3.43 10.88
C GLY A 31 -9.45 -3.37 10.33
N ASP A 32 -8.83 -4.55 10.16
CA ASP A 32 -7.44 -4.69 9.70
C ASP A 32 -7.31 -4.73 8.16
N LEU A 33 -8.37 -4.40 7.42
CA LEU A 33 -8.35 -4.42 5.96
C LEU A 33 -7.23 -3.57 5.32
N PRO A 34 -6.82 -2.40 5.86
CA PRO A 34 -5.71 -1.64 5.28
C PRO A 34 -4.39 -2.43 5.28
N GLN A 35 -4.10 -3.14 6.37
CA GLN A 35 -2.94 -4.03 6.49
C GLN A 35 -3.04 -5.20 5.53
N VAL A 36 -4.22 -5.85 5.45
CA VAL A 36 -4.44 -7.01 4.57
C VAL A 36 -4.22 -6.61 3.10
N ILE A 37 -4.77 -5.48 2.66
CA ILE A 37 -4.59 -4.95 1.30
C ILE A 37 -3.10 -4.68 1.01
N ALA A 38 -2.40 -4.03 1.94
CA ALA A 38 -0.96 -3.73 1.78
C ALA A 38 -0.13 -5.01 1.61
N ASN A 39 -0.33 -6.00 2.49
CA ASN A 39 0.39 -7.27 2.46
C ASN A 39 0.08 -8.07 1.19
N LEU A 40 -1.17 -8.10 0.76
CA LEU A 40 -1.57 -8.77 -0.48
C LEU A 40 -0.95 -8.10 -1.71
N CYS A 41 -0.92 -6.77 -1.76
CA CYS A 41 -0.27 -6.05 -2.85
C CYS A 41 1.22 -6.40 -2.94
N ALA A 42 1.94 -6.28 -1.82
CA ALA A 42 3.35 -6.62 -1.74
C ALA A 42 3.60 -8.08 -2.18
N LYS A 43 2.82 -9.04 -1.66
CA LYS A 43 2.91 -10.45 -2.05
C LYS A 43 2.73 -10.65 -3.56
N ARG A 44 1.69 -10.06 -4.15
CA ARG A 44 1.42 -10.18 -5.60
C ARG A 44 2.53 -9.54 -6.44
N MET A 45 3.09 -8.41 -5.99
CA MET A 45 4.21 -7.77 -6.66
C MET A 45 5.48 -8.65 -6.59
N TYR A 46 5.77 -9.25 -5.43
CA TYR A 46 6.86 -10.23 -5.31
C TYR A 46 6.66 -11.44 -6.24
N GLU A 47 5.45 -12.00 -6.30
CA GLU A 47 5.11 -13.10 -7.21
C GLU A 47 5.27 -12.70 -8.70
N ALA A 48 5.11 -11.42 -9.02
CA ALA A 48 5.36 -10.85 -10.34
C ALA A 48 6.85 -10.51 -10.60
N GLY A 49 7.73 -10.78 -9.63
CA GLY A 49 9.18 -10.55 -9.73
C GLY A 49 9.66 -9.19 -9.24
N ALA A 50 8.79 -8.39 -8.60
CA ALA A 50 9.22 -7.12 -8.02
C ALA A 50 10.16 -7.34 -6.83
N ASN A 51 11.16 -6.48 -6.68
CA ASN A 51 11.94 -6.39 -5.46
C ASN A 51 11.35 -5.36 -4.47
N GLU A 52 11.95 -5.28 -3.29
CA GLU A 52 11.54 -4.39 -2.20
C GLU A 52 11.46 -2.91 -2.63
N LEU A 53 12.45 -2.45 -3.41
CA LEU A 53 12.54 -1.07 -3.89
C LEU A 53 11.46 -0.77 -4.93
N GLU A 54 11.19 -1.71 -5.84
CA GLU A 54 10.09 -1.59 -6.81
C GLU A 54 8.71 -1.55 -6.13
N ILE A 55 8.52 -2.28 -5.02
CA ILE A 55 7.28 -2.22 -4.25
C ILE A 55 7.10 -0.86 -3.58
N GLU A 56 8.18 -0.33 -2.99
CA GLU A 56 8.18 0.99 -2.39
C GLU A 56 7.92 2.09 -3.43
N ASP A 57 8.60 2.04 -4.58
CA ASP A 57 8.48 3.04 -5.65
C ASP A 57 7.11 2.99 -6.34
N HIS A 58 6.58 1.80 -6.63
CA HIS A 58 5.33 1.69 -7.38
C HIS A 58 4.08 1.76 -6.52
N PHE A 59 4.14 1.34 -5.25
CA PHE A 59 2.97 1.32 -4.37
C PHE A 59 3.13 2.24 -3.16
N GLY A 60 4.24 2.14 -2.42
CA GLY A 60 4.52 2.99 -1.25
C GLY A 60 4.47 4.49 -1.58
N ALA A 61 5.20 4.93 -2.60
CA ALA A 61 5.24 6.32 -3.05
C ALA A 61 3.87 6.84 -3.51
N ARG A 62 3.04 5.96 -4.10
CA ARG A 62 1.67 6.32 -4.50
C ARG A 62 0.76 6.50 -3.29
N ILE A 63 0.83 5.63 -2.29
CA ILE A 63 0.09 5.80 -1.04
C ILE A 63 0.48 7.12 -0.38
N LYS A 64 1.78 7.43 -0.30
CA LYS A 64 2.29 8.69 0.24
C LYS A 64 1.76 9.90 -0.54
N THR A 65 1.79 9.84 -1.87
CA THR A 65 1.23 10.91 -2.72
C THR A 65 -0.26 11.15 -2.44
N TYR A 66 -1.04 10.08 -2.25
CA TYR A 66 -2.46 10.20 -1.88
C TYR A 66 -2.64 10.76 -0.47
N LEU A 67 -1.80 10.37 0.48
CA LEU A 67 -1.81 10.89 1.85
C LEU A 67 -1.53 12.41 1.86
N ASP A 68 -0.51 12.84 1.12
CA ASP A 68 -0.13 14.26 1.01
C ASP A 68 -1.23 15.11 0.36
N ARG A 69 -2.00 14.53 -0.58
CA ARG A 69 -3.15 15.18 -1.23
C ARG A 69 -4.44 15.13 -0.42
N THR A 70 -4.51 14.28 0.61
CA THR A 70 -5.72 14.12 1.42
C THR A 70 -5.79 15.23 2.47
N PRO A 71 -6.86 16.04 2.53
CA PRO A 71 -7.00 17.07 3.54
C PRO A 71 -6.92 16.52 4.97
N GLU A 72 -6.30 17.28 5.89
CA GLU A 72 -6.14 16.87 7.30
C GLU A 72 -7.47 16.62 8.02
N CYS A 73 -8.56 17.23 7.55
CA CYS A 73 -9.89 17.01 8.12
C CYS A 73 -10.42 15.58 7.89
N LYS A 74 -9.92 14.85 6.88
CA LYS A 74 -10.32 13.46 6.59
C LYS A 74 -9.53 12.44 7.41
N LYS A 75 -9.68 12.51 8.74
CA LYS A 75 -8.85 11.75 9.69
C LYS A 75 -8.89 10.24 9.47
N ARG A 76 -10.07 9.66 9.21
CA ARG A 76 -10.22 8.21 9.05
C ARG A 76 -9.65 7.75 7.71
N TYR A 77 -9.88 8.52 6.65
CA TYR A 77 -9.27 8.28 5.35
C TYR A 77 -7.73 8.28 5.44
N ARG A 78 -7.15 9.31 6.08
CA ARG A 78 -5.69 9.42 6.28
C ARG A 78 -5.15 8.24 7.08
N SER A 79 -5.82 7.85 8.16
CA SER A 79 -5.42 6.71 8.99
C SER A 79 -5.36 5.38 8.21
N VAL A 80 -6.26 5.18 7.24
CA VAL A 80 -6.21 4.01 6.34
C VAL A 80 -4.96 4.02 5.47
N LEU A 81 -4.63 5.16 4.87
CA LEU A 81 -3.44 5.30 4.03
C LEU A 81 -2.16 5.17 4.86
N GLU A 82 -2.10 5.76 6.05
CA GLU A 82 -0.96 5.68 6.97
C GLU A 82 -0.71 4.24 7.40
N THR A 83 -1.76 3.52 7.80
CA THR A 83 -1.67 2.09 8.18
C THR A 83 -1.13 1.26 7.02
N ALA A 84 -1.69 1.41 5.82
CA ALA A 84 -1.22 0.67 4.65
C ALA A 84 0.23 1.02 4.29
N HIS A 85 0.61 2.29 4.33
CA HIS A 85 1.98 2.74 4.07
C HIS A 85 2.98 2.15 5.07
N LEU A 86 2.65 2.15 6.36
CA LEU A 86 3.47 1.54 7.41
C LEU A 86 3.71 0.05 7.13
N HIS A 87 2.67 -0.69 6.74
CA HIS A 87 2.81 -2.11 6.45
C HIS A 87 3.66 -2.38 5.20
N ILE A 88 3.57 -1.53 4.17
CA ILE A 88 4.50 -1.62 3.04
C ILE A 88 5.94 -1.40 3.48
N LEU A 89 6.21 -0.37 4.30
CA LEU A 89 7.56 -0.13 4.83
C LEU A 89 8.08 -1.31 5.65
N ILE A 90 7.23 -1.94 6.46
CA ILE A 90 7.58 -3.14 7.21
C ILE A 90 7.95 -4.28 6.25
N CYS A 91 7.13 -4.54 5.24
CA CYS A 91 7.36 -5.60 4.25
C CYS A 91 8.63 -5.38 3.42
N THR A 92 8.96 -4.16 3.05
CA THR A 92 10.14 -3.85 2.23
C THR A 92 11.41 -3.71 3.07
N THR A 93 11.34 -3.09 4.25
CA THR A 93 12.52 -2.84 5.10
C THR A 93 12.98 -4.08 5.86
N LEU A 94 12.07 -4.92 6.35
CA LEU A 94 12.45 -6.17 7.02
C LEU A 94 12.96 -7.22 6.01
N GLY A 95 12.42 -7.23 4.78
CA GLY A 95 12.93 -8.08 3.69
C GLY A 95 14.39 -7.79 3.34
N GLN A 96 14.78 -6.50 3.33
CA GLN A 96 16.18 -6.11 3.10
C GLN A 96 17.15 -6.55 4.21
N LYS A 97 16.69 -6.65 5.47
CA LYS A 97 17.55 -7.10 6.59
C LYS A 97 17.86 -8.60 6.53
N ILE A 98 17.00 -9.41 5.94
CA ILE A 98 17.18 -10.87 5.87
C ILE A 98 18.11 -11.27 4.72
N LYS A 99 18.13 -10.52 3.61
CA LYS A 99 19.00 -10.78 2.45
C LYS A 99 20.47 -10.33 2.62
N ARG A 100 20.81 -9.64 3.71
CA ARG A 100 22.17 -9.13 3.98
C ARG A 100 23.03 -10.04 4.88
N LYS A 101 22.68 -11.32 5.02
CA LYS A 101 23.46 -12.31 5.78
C LYS A 101 23.90 -13.47 4.90
#